data_AF-A0A319ELH2-F1
#
_entry.id   AF-A0A319ELH2-F1
#
_cell.length_a   1.000
_cell.length_b   1.000
_cell.length_c   1.000
_cell.angle_alpha   90.00
_cell.angle_beta   90.00
_cell.angle_gamma   90.00
#
_symmetry.space_group_name_H-M   'P 1'
#
loop_
_entity.id
_entity.type
_entity.pdbx_description
1 polymer ?
#
loop_
_entity_poly.entity_id
_entity_poly.type
_entity_poly.pdbx_seq_one_letter_code
_entity_poly.pdbx_strand_id
1 'polypeptide(L)'
;MDPKLVTDKRSRRFLPKKRYRKVLRNNIDGITRPAIRRLARRGGVVRISAGIYAEVRVALKARLTEILRQVVHILDSSTTPGHERKVVTTRDVIFALNRMGHTLYGFNTT
;
A
#
# COMPACT_ATOMS: atom_id res chain seq x y z
N MET A 1 38.67 10.55 5.59
CA MET A 1 37.67 11.62 5.41
C MET A 1 38.33 12.91 5.84
N ASP A 2 38.55 13.83 4.92
CA ASP A 2 39.27 15.07 5.23
C ASP A 2 38.43 15.93 6.20
N PRO A 3 38.97 16.32 7.38
CA PRO A 3 38.21 17.02 8.41
C PRO A 3 37.70 18.40 7.95
N LYS A 4 38.36 19.01 6.95
CA LYS A 4 37.96 20.29 6.34
C LYS A 4 36.62 20.22 5.59
N LEU A 5 36.21 19.03 5.09
CA LEU A 5 34.94 18.83 4.37
C LEU A 5 33.72 18.76 5.31
N VAL A 6 33.94 18.49 6.60
CA VAL A 6 32.87 18.41 7.62
C VAL A 6 32.56 19.79 8.21
N THR A 7 33.59 20.65 8.29
CA THR A 7 33.52 21.99 8.89
C THR A 7 33.00 23.05 7.94
N ASP A 8 33.31 22.97 6.65
CA ASP A 8 32.87 23.96 5.66
C ASP A 8 31.42 23.69 5.18
N LYS A 9 30.57 24.72 5.22
CA LYS A 9 29.15 24.64 4.85
C LYS A 9 28.94 24.34 3.37
N ARG A 10 29.88 24.71 2.48
CA ARG A 10 29.77 24.46 1.03
C ARG A 10 30.09 23.00 0.68
N SER A 11 31.11 22.42 1.31
CA SER A 11 31.53 21.03 1.10
C SER A 11 30.59 19.97 1.70
N ARG A 12 29.75 20.33 2.68
CA ARG A 12 28.73 19.42 3.26
C ARG A 12 27.75 18.79 2.26
N ARG A 13 27.53 19.37 1.07
CA ARG A 13 26.67 18.77 0.02
C ARG A 13 27.28 17.52 -0.61
N PHE A 14 28.60 17.39 -0.58
CA PHE A 14 29.33 16.26 -1.15
C PHE A 14 29.55 15.13 -0.14
N LEU A 15 29.17 15.33 1.12
CA LEU A 15 29.24 14.28 2.13
C LEU A 15 28.13 13.24 1.89
N PRO A 16 28.45 11.94 1.98
CA PRO A 16 27.45 10.89 1.86
C PRO A 16 26.40 11.04 2.96
N LYS A 17 25.16 11.34 2.56
CA LYS A 17 24.03 11.45 3.49
C LYS A 17 23.77 10.07 4.09
N LYS A 18 24.04 9.91 5.39
CA LYS A 18 23.82 8.67 6.14
C LYS A 18 22.34 8.26 5.97
N ARG A 19 22.10 7.15 5.26
CA ARG A 19 20.75 6.67 4.93
C ARG A 19 20.21 5.87 6.11
N TYR A 20 19.54 6.55 7.03
CA TYR A 20 18.75 5.86 8.04
C TYR A 20 17.43 5.39 7.42
N ARG A 21 17.16 4.08 7.47
CA ARG A 21 15.84 3.54 7.09
C ARG A 21 14.84 3.94 8.17
N LYS A 22 13.82 4.72 7.81
CA LYS A 22 12.71 4.98 8.73
C LYS A 22 11.95 3.67 8.94
N VAL A 23 11.98 3.14 10.15
CA VAL A 23 11.12 2.03 10.55
C VAL A 23 9.74 2.61 10.83
N LEU A 24 8.83 2.46 9.88
CA LEU A 24 7.43 2.84 10.06
C LEU A 24 6.75 1.76 10.91
N ARG A 25 6.22 2.11 12.09
CA ARG A 25 5.44 1.19 12.93
C ARG A 25 4.05 0.92 12.38
N ASN A 26 3.45 1.92 11.73
CA ASN A 26 2.14 1.81 11.09
C ASN A 26 2.29 1.69 9.57
N ASN A 27 1.90 0.55 8.99
CA ASN A 27 1.98 0.30 7.55
C ASN A 27 1.16 1.32 6.72
N ILE A 28 0.09 1.89 7.30
CA ILE A 28 -0.75 2.86 6.62
C ILE A 28 -0.02 4.18 6.31
N ASP A 29 0.94 4.56 7.15
CA ASP A 29 1.78 5.74 6.90
C ASP A 29 2.80 5.51 5.78
N GLY A 30 3.02 4.24 5.42
CA GLY A 30 3.76 3.84 4.23
C GLY A 30 3.09 4.30 2.92
N ILE A 31 1.78 4.56 2.94
CA ILE A 31 1.09 5.25 1.85
C ILE A 31 1.45 6.73 1.92
N THR A 32 2.49 7.10 1.16
CA THR A 32 3.09 8.43 1.23
C THR A 32 2.21 9.50 0.56
N ARG A 33 2.32 10.75 1.02
CA ARG A 33 1.62 11.91 0.41
C ARG A 33 1.84 12.03 -1.11
N PRO A 34 3.06 11.82 -1.67
CA PRO A 34 3.26 11.80 -3.11
C PRO A 34 2.47 10.70 -3.84
N ALA A 35 2.32 9.51 -3.25
CA ALA A 35 1.53 8.42 -3.85
C ALA A 35 0.05 8.81 -3.96
N ILE A 36 -0.52 9.35 -2.88
CA ILE A 36 -1.90 9.87 -2.86
C ILE A 36 -2.07 10.99 -3.89
N ARG A 37 -1.08 11.90 -4.00
CA ARG A 37 -1.10 12.96 -5.01
C ARG A 37 -1.14 12.39 -6.42
N ARG A 38 -0.33 11.37 -6.75
CA ARG A 38 -0.34 10.73 -8.07
C ARG A 38 -1.70 10.10 -8.41
N LEU A 39 -2.33 9.43 -7.45
CA LEU A 39 -3.69 8.89 -7.63
C LEU A 39 -4.70 10.00 -7.89
N ALA A 40 -4.70 11.05 -7.06
CA ALA A 40 -5.60 12.18 -7.21
C ALA A 40 -5.39 12.90 -8.56
N ARG A 41 -4.13 13.05 -9.03
CA ARG A 41 -3.85 13.61 -10.35
C ARG A 41 -4.39 12.75 -11.47
N ARG A 42 -4.27 11.41 -11.38
CA ARG A 42 -4.86 10.49 -12.36
C ARG A 42 -6.38 10.61 -12.40
N GLY A 43 -7.02 10.92 -11.27
CA GLY A 43 -8.45 11.23 -11.18
C GLY A 43 -8.82 12.67 -11.56
N GLY A 44 -7.91 13.49 -12.11
CA GLY A 44 -8.20 14.86 -12.53
C GLY A 44 -8.28 15.91 -11.41
N VAL A 45 -7.89 15.56 -10.17
CA VAL A 45 -7.96 16.48 -9.03
C VAL A 45 -6.87 17.55 -9.12
N VAL A 46 -7.25 18.82 -9.20
CA VAL A 46 -6.33 19.98 -9.40
C VAL A 46 -5.76 20.55 -8.08
N ARG A 47 -6.54 20.58 -7.00
CA ARG A 47 -6.09 21.06 -5.68
C ARG A 47 -6.48 20.05 -4.61
N ILE A 48 -5.61 19.85 -3.61
CA ILE A 48 -5.78 18.86 -2.55
C ILE A 48 -5.55 19.56 -1.22
N SER A 49 -6.54 19.52 -0.33
CA SER A 49 -6.41 20.03 1.04
C SER A 49 -5.54 19.12 1.91
N ALA A 50 -4.92 19.67 2.95
CA ALA A 50 -4.02 18.93 3.84
C ALA A 50 -4.71 17.78 4.61
N GLY A 51 -6.00 17.92 4.94
CA GLY A 51 -6.76 16.88 5.66
C GLY A 51 -7.01 15.61 4.82
N ILE A 52 -7.09 15.75 3.50
CA ILE A 52 -7.41 14.65 2.57
C ILE A 52 -6.37 13.52 2.63
N TYR A 53 -5.12 13.81 2.98
CA TYR A 53 -4.11 12.76 3.09
C TYR A 53 -4.39 11.75 4.21
N ALA A 54 -5.00 12.19 5.32
CA ALA A 54 -5.40 11.29 6.38
C ALA A 54 -6.68 10.54 5.98
N GLU A 55 -7.65 11.25 5.42
CA GLU A 55 -8.93 10.69 5.00
C GLU A 55 -8.78 9.56 3.97
N VAL A 56 -7.94 9.77 2.95
CA VAL A 56 -7.68 8.75 1.91
C VAL A 56 -7.06 7.49 2.51
N ARG A 57 -6.24 7.60 3.56
CA ARG A 57 -5.67 6.44 4.24
C ARG A 57 -6.73 5.65 4.99
N VAL A 58 -7.65 6.33 5.67
CA VAL A 58 -8.79 5.69 6.34
C VAL A 58 -9.66 4.97 5.32
N ALA A 59 -10.04 5.66 4.24
CA ALA A 59 -10.85 5.09 3.17
C ALA A 59 -10.19 3.88 2.50
N LEU A 60 -8.88 3.96 2.20
CA LEU A 60 -8.11 2.85 1.64
C LEU A 60 -8.10 1.64 2.57
N LYS A 61 -7.86 1.85 3.87
CA LYS A 61 -7.87 0.78 4.86
C LYS A 61 -9.25 0.14 4.97
N ALA A 62 -10.32 0.95 5.03
CA ALA A 62 -11.69 0.44 5.08
C ALA A 62 -12.02 -0.43 3.85
N ARG A 63 -11.69 0.05 2.65
CA ARG A 63 -11.91 -0.68 1.40
C ARG A 63 -11.15 -2.01 1.35
N LEU A 64 -9.86 -2.01 1.73
CA LEU A 64 -9.04 -3.22 1.77
C LEU A 64 -9.54 -4.22 2.83
N THR A 65 -9.97 -3.72 3.99
CA THR A 65 -10.54 -4.58 5.04
C THR A 65 -11.77 -5.30 4.51
N GLU A 66 -12.62 -4.63 3.75
CA GLU A 66 -13.80 -5.25 3.16
C GLU A 66 -13.45 -6.32 2.11
N ILE A 67 -12.48 -6.06 1.23
CA ILE A 67 -12.01 -7.07 0.26
C ILE A 67 -11.45 -8.29 1.00
N LEU A 68 -10.60 -8.07 2.01
CA LEU A 68 -9.96 -9.14 2.74
C LEU A 68 -10.96 -9.98 3.54
N ARG A 69 -12.03 -9.38 4.08
CA ARG A 69 -13.13 -10.14 4.69
C ARG A 69 -13.72 -11.12 3.68
N GLN A 70 -14.08 -10.66 2.49
CA GLN A 70 -14.65 -11.53 1.45
C GLN A 70 -13.69 -12.65 1.06
N VAL A 71 -12.39 -12.33 0.90
CA VAL A 71 -11.34 -13.32 0.58
C VAL A 71 -11.22 -14.38 1.68
N VAL A 72 -11.23 -13.97 2.96
CA VAL A 72 -11.17 -14.91 4.10
C VAL A 72 -12.41 -15.80 4.14
N HIS A 73 -13.61 -15.27 3.87
CA HIS A 73 -14.83 -16.10 3.83
C HIS A 73 -14.77 -17.19 2.74
N ILE A 74 -14.17 -16.88 1.59
CA ILE A 74 -13.96 -17.86 0.51
C ILE A 74 -12.97 -18.94 0.95
N LEU A 75 -11.88 -18.53 1.61
CA LEU A 75 -10.88 -19.47 2.13
C LEU A 75 -11.50 -20.41 3.17
N ASP A 76 -12.22 -19.85 4.14
CA ASP A 76 -12.89 -20.60 5.21
C ASP A 76 -13.95 -21.56 4.64
N SER A 77 -14.71 -21.13 3.62
CA SER A 77 -15.70 -22.00 2.97
C SER A 77 -15.10 -23.22 2.25
N SER A 78 -13.83 -23.14 1.87
CA SER A 78 -13.12 -24.24 1.21
C SER A 78 -12.45 -25.21 2.19
N THR A 79 -12.59 -24.95 3.50
CA THR A 79 -12.03 -25.81 4.55
C THR A 79 -12.95 -27.02 4.78
N THR A 80 -12.41 -28.21 4.55
CA THR A 80 -13.08 -29.50 4.80
C THR A 80 -12.42 -30.17 6.02
N PRO A 81 -13.10 -31.03 6.81
CA PRO A 81 -12.44 -31.79 7.87
C PRO A 81 -11.24 -32.57 7.29
N GLY A 82 -10.01 -32.17 7.65
CA GLY A 82 -8.76 -32.75 7.14
C GLY A 82 -8.04 -31.95 6.03
N HIS A 83 -8.63 -30.88 5.49
CA HIS A 83 -7.98 -29.99 4.53
C HIS A 83 -8.31 -28.52 4.79
N GLU A 84 -7.41 -27.82 5.50
CA GLU A 84 -7.48 -26.39 5.77
C GLU A 84 -6.57 -25.62 4.81
N ARG A 85 -7.14 -24.69 4.04
CA ARG A 85 -6.35 -23.81 3.16
C ARG A 85 -5.85 -22.61 3.95
N LYS A 86 -4.53 -22.42 4.01
CA LYS A 86 -3.87 -21.29 4.71
C LYS A 86 -3.30 -20.22 3.78
N VAL A 87 -3.31 -20.49 2.48
CA VAL A 87 -2.67 -19.65 1.46
C VAL A 87 -3.76 -19.02 0.60
N VAL A 88 -3.76 -17.69 0.56
CA VAL A 88 -4.61 -16.92 -0.35
C VAL A 88 -4.03 -17.00 -1.76
N THR A 89 -4.86 -17.41 -2.72
CA THR A 89 -4.50 -17.48 -4.14
C THR A 89 -5.08 -16.30 -4.91
N THR A 90 -4.54 -16.03 -6.11
CA THR A 90 -5.06 -15.00 -7.01
C THR A 90 -6.54 -15.21 -7.35
N ARG A 91 -6.96 -16.48 -7.48
CA ARG A 91 -8.35 -16.86 -7.77
C ARG A 91 -9.32 -16.44 -6.67
N ASP A 92 -8.92 -16.57 -5.40
CA ASP A 92 -9.77 -16.16 -4.25
C ASP A 92 -10.02 -14.64 -4.28
N VAL A 93 -9.01 -13.85 -4.66
CA VAL A 93 -9.13 -12.39 -4.79
C VAL A 93 -10.01 -12.00 -5.97
N ILE A 94 -9.82 -12.63 -7.14
CA ILE A 94 -10.66 -12.38 -8.33
C ILE A 94 -12.12 -12.72 -8.03
N PHE A 95 -12.37 -13.86 -7.39
CA PHE A 95 -13.71 -14.28 -7.04
C PHE A 95 -14.37 -13.31 -6.06
N ALA A 96 -13.65 -12.88 -5.03
CA ALA A 96 -14.13 -11.87 -4.09
C ALA A 96 -14.49 -10.55 -4.80
N LEU A 97 -13.61 -10.07 -5.69
CA LEU A 97 -13.80 -8.83 -6.43
C LEU A 97 -14.97 -8.90 -7.42
N ASN A 98 -15.13 -10.02 -8.13
CA ASN A 98 -16.25 -10.25 -9.03
C ASN A 98 -17.58 -10.27 -8.26
N ARG A 99 -17.62 -10.92 -7.09
CA ARG A 99 -18.80 -10.92 -6.20
C ARG A 99 -19.18 -9.52 -5.73
N MET A 100 -18.20 -8.64 -5.54
CA MET A 100 -18.42 -7.23 -5.18
C MET A 100 -18.76 -6.32 -6.38
N GLY A 101 -18.85 -6.85 -7.61
CA GLY A 101 -19.09 -6.06 -8.82
C GLY A 101 -17.88 -5.29 -9.33
N HIS A 102 -16.66 -5.66 -8.92
CA HIS A 102 -15.41 -5.00 -9.30
C HIS A 102 -14.48 -5.95 -10.07
N THR A 103 -14.93 -6.40 -11.24
CA THR A 103 -14.20 -7.38 -12.05
C THR A 103 -12.79 -6.92 -12.41
N LEU A 104 -11.80 -7.77 -12.13
CA LEU A 104 -10.39 -7.51 -12.41
C LEU A 104 -9.87 -8.48 -13.48
N TYR A 105 -9.43 -7.93 -14.61
CA TYR A 105 -8.90 -8.70 -15.74
C TYR A 105 -7.37 -8.83 -15.69
N GLY A 106 -6.83 -9.83 -16.38
CA GLY A 106 -5.38 -10.02 -16.55
C GLY A 106 -4.70 -10.91 -15.50
N PHE A 107 -5.48 -11.57 -14.64
CA PHE A 107 -4.97 -12.39 -13.53
C PHE A 107 -5.45 -13.86 -13.56
N ASN A 108 -5.96 -14.33 -14.71
CA ASN A 108 -6.44 -15.71 -14.88
C ASN A 108 -5.30 -16.73 -15.14
N THR A 109 -4.06 -16.27 -15.25
CA THR A 109 -2.87 -17.09 -15.49
C THR A 109 -2.27 -17.59 -14.17
N THR A 110 -2.90 -18.57 -13.54
CA THR A 110 -2.26 -19.49 -12.58
C THR A 110 -3.11 -20.72 -12.40
#